data_AF-A0A7L2IJZ5-F1
#
_entry.id   AF-A0A7L2IJZ5-F1
#
_cell.length_a   1.000
_cell.length_b   1.000
_cell.length_c   1.000
_cell.angle_alpha   90.00
_cell.angle_beta   90.00
_cell.angle_gamma   90.00
#
_symmetry.space_group_name_H-M   'P 1'
#
loop_
_entity.id
_entity.type
_entity.pdbx_description
1 polymer ?
#
loop_
_entity_poly.entity_id
_entity_poly.type
_entity_poly.pdbx_seq_one_letter_code
_entity_poly.pdbx_strand_id
1 'polypeptide(L)'
;RYIIVVEHDLSVLDYLSDFICCLYGVPSAYGVVTMPFSVREGINIFLDGYVPTENLRFRDASLVFKVAETANEEEVKKMCMYKYPGMKKKMGEFELSIVAGEFTDSEIMVMLGENGTGKTTFIRMLAGRLTPDEGGSEVPVLNVSYKPQKISPKSTGSVRQLLHEKIRDAYTHPQFVTDVMKPLQIENIIDQEVQTLSGGELQRVALALCLGKPADVYLIDEPSAYLDSEQRLMAARVIKRFILHAKKTAFVVEHDFIMATYLADRVIVFDGIPSKNTLANSPQTLLAGMNKFLSQLEITFRRDPNNYRPRINKLNSIKDVEQKKSGNYFFLDD
;
A
#
# COMPACT_ATOMS: atom_id res chain seq x y z
N ARG A 1 31.61 17.03 3.13
CA ARG A 1 30.51 17.37 2.19
C ARG A 1 29.22 17.22 2.98
N TYR A 2 28.31 18.19 2.91
CA TYR A 2 27.01 18.12 3.58
C TYR A 2 25.99 17.54 2.60
N ILE A 3 25.17 16.61 3.05
CA ILE A 3 24.09 15.99 2.26
C ILE A 3 22.80 16.30 2.98
N ILE A 4 21.82 16.85 2.26
CA ILE A 4 20.47 17.11 2.76
C ILE A 4 19.53 16.28 1.89
N VAL A 5 18.65 15.50 2.53
CA VAL A 5 17.68 14.62 1.89
C VAL A 5 16.30 14.99 2.42
N VAL A 6 15.32 15.09 1.52
CA VAL A 6 13.91 15.23 1.87
C VAL A 6 13.21 13.98 1.36
N GLU A 7 12.56 13.26 2.27
CA GLU A 7 11.91 11.99 1.95
C GLU A 7 10.59 11.85 2.71
N HIS A 8 9.67 11.12 2.11
CA HIS A 8 8.40 10.75 2.73
C HIS A 8 8.37 9.28 3.16
N ASP A 9 9.28 8.45 2.62
CA ASP A 9 9.41 7.05 3.04
C ASP A 9 10.26 6.94 4.31
N LEU A 10 9.61 6.52 5.41
CA LEU A 10 10.24 6.37 6.72
C LEU A 10 11.33 5.28 6.74
N SER A 11 11.23 4.27 5.87
CA SER A 11 12.24 3.20 5.76
C SER A 11 13.50 3.72 5.09
N VAL A 12 13.34 4.51 4.03
CA VAL A 12 14.45 5.15 3.32
C VAL A 12 15.14 6.18 4.22
N LEU A 13 14.37 7.00 4.95
CA LEU A 13 14.92 7.93 5.94
C LEU A 13 15.73 7.22 7.03
N ASP A 14 15.27 6.05 7.51
CA ASP A 14 15.99 5.29 8.52
C ASP A 14 17.35 4.75 8.00
N TYR A 15 17.43 4.45 6.71
CA TYR A 15 18.64 3.96 6.06
C TYR A 15 19.65 5.08 5.74
N LEU A 16 19.18 6.19 5.19
CA LEU A 16 20.03 7.26 4.63
C LEU A 16 20.52 8.26 5.66
N SER A 17 19.71 8.59 6.66
CA SER A 17 19.98 9.73 7.54
C SER A 17 20.76 9.33 8.79
N ASP A 18 21.53 10.27 9.33
CA ASP A 18 22.10 10.21 10.68
C ASP A 18 21.35 11.14 11.66
N PHE A 19 20.74 12.19 11.13
CA PHE A 19 19.88 13.14 11.85
C PHE A 19 18.61 13.41 11.06
N ILE A 20 17.50 13.68 11.76
CA ILE A 20 16.21 14.01 11.16
C ILE A 20 15.68 15.31 11.78
N CYS A 21 15.16 16.19 10.93
CA CYS A 21 14.34 17.33 11.35
C CYS A 21 12.90 17.08 10.90
N CYS A 22 11.93 17.30 11.79
CA CYS A 22 10.52 17.20 11.46
C CYS A 22 10.00 18.56 11.01
N LEU A 23 9.14 18.57 9.99
CA LEU A 23 8.41 19.75 9.56
C LEU A 23 6.94 19.57 9.91
N TYR A 24 6.36 20.52 10.64
CA TYR A 24 4.95 20.50 11.03
C TYR A 24 4.30 21.86 10.81
N GLY A 25 2.97 21.89 10.73
CA GLY A 25 2.22 23.13 10.51
C GLY A 25 0.89 22.85 9.81
N VAL A 26 0.32 23.89 9.19
CA VAL A 26 -0.91 23.77 8.41
C VAL A 26 -0.55 23.83 6.93
N PRO A 27 -0.87 22.78 6.13
CA PRO A 27 -0.58 22.76 4.70
C PRO A 27 -1.07 24.04 4.01
N SER A 28 -0.23 24.60 3.13
CA SER A 28 -0.50 25.85 2.41
C SER A 28 -0.70 27.12 3.25
N ALA A 29 -0.48 27.06 4.58
CA ALA A 29 -0.56 28.22 5.47
C ALA A 29 0.78 28.54 6.15
N TYR A 30 1.36 27.60 6.89
CA TYR A 30 2.67 27.78 7.54
C TYR A 30 3.35 26.44 7.83
N GLY A 31 4.67 26.47 8.00
CA GLY A 31 5.47 25.32 8.41
C GLY A 31 6.59 25.73 9.36
N VAL A 32 6.83 24.91 10.38
CA VAL A 32 7.88 25.06 11.40
C VAL A 32 8.81 23.87 11.30
N VAL A 33 10.11 24.12 11.39
CA VAL A 33 11.16 23.09 11.35
C VAL A 33 11.66 22.87 12.78
N THR A 34 11.63 21.63 13.25
CA THR A 34 12.18 21.30 14.57
C THR A 34 13.71 21.36 14.58
N MET A 35 14.29 21.43 15.78
CA MET A 35 15.70 21.11 15.97
C MET A 35 16.01 19.67 15.50
N PRO A 36 17.26 19.37 15.10
CA PRO A 36 17.64 18.03 14.64
C PRO A 36 17.60 17.01 15.79
N PHE A 37 16.95 15.88 15.52
CA PHE A 37 16.91 14.72 16.42
C PHE A 37 17.74 13.57 15.85
N SER A 38 18.05 12.58 16.70
CA SER A 38 18.50 11.29 16.20
C SER A 38 17.41 10.66 15.33
N VAL A 39 17.79 9.84 14.34
CA VAL A 39 16.84 9.20 13.40
C VAL A 39 15.70 8.49 14.11
N ARG A 40 16.02 7.73 15.17
CA ARG A 40 15.04 6.95 15.92
C ARG A 40 14.05 7.85 16.65
N GLU A 41 14.56 8.85 17.36
CA GLU A 41 13.72 9.79 18.12
C GLU A 41 12.87 10.65 17.19
N GLY A 42 13.45 11.19 16.13
CA GLY A 42 12.74 12.04 15.16
C GLY A 42 11.58 11.31 14.49
N ILE A 43 11.79 10.05 14.04
CA ILE A 43 10.69 9.26 13.46
C ILE A 43 9.63 8.92 14.50
N ASN A 44 10.01 8.60 15.74
CA ASN A 44 9.03 8.30 16.78
C ASN A 44 8.20 9.55 17.16
N ILE A 45 8.82 10.73 17.28
CA ILE A 45 8.14 12.02 17.46
C ILE A 45 7.16 12.28 16.30
N PHE A 46 7.61 12.03 15.07
CA PHE A 46 6.76 12.17 13.88
C PHE A 46 5.53 11.25 13.94
N LEU A 47 5.71 10.00 14.36
CA LEU A 47 4.64 9.01 14.47
C LEU A 47 3.70 9.27 15.65
N ASP A 48 4.21 9.78 16.76
CA ASP A 48 3.41 10.13 17.93
C ASP A 48 2.56 11.39 17.70
N GLY A 49 2.98 12.27 16.78
CA GLY A 49 2.26 13.51 16.48
C GLY A 49 2.51 14.62 17.51
N TYR A 50 3.52 14.46 18.35
CA TYR A 50 3.80 15.34 19.48
C TYR A 50 5.31 15.54 19.64
N VAL A 51 5.73 16.80 19.73
CA VAL A 51 7.12 17.22 19.92
C VAL A 51 7.34 17.53 21.40
N PRO A 52 8.03 16.67 22.18
CA PRO A 52 8.14 16.84 23.63
C PRO A 52 8.91 18.10 24.04
N THR A 53 9.95 18.46 23.28
CA THR A 53 10.82 19.61 23.58
C THR A 53 10.10 20.95 23.47
N GLU A 54 9.07 21.03 22.62
CA GLU A 54 8.28 22.23 22.39
C GLU A 54 6.90 22.15 23.08
N ASN A 55 6.60 21.03 23.76
CA ASN A 55 5.30 20.72 24.34
C ASN A 55 4.14 20.96 23.36
N LEU A 56 4.33 20.57 22.09
CA LEU A 56 3.43 20.88 21.00
C LEU A 56 2.92 19.61 20.32
N ARG A 57 1.60 19.47 20.23
CA ARG A 57 0.93 18.42 19.46
C ARG A 57 0.55 18.98 18.10
N PHE A 58 1.13 18.42 17.03
CA PHE A 58 0.80 18.80 15.65
C PHE A 58 -0.16 17.81 14.99
N ARG A 59 -0.45 16.66 15.63
CA ARG A 59 -1.47 15.72 15.19
C ARG A 59 -2.25 15.12 16.36
N ASP A 60 -3.56 14.97 16.19
CA ASP A 60 -4.47 14.50 17.24
C ASP A 60 -4.23 13.04 17.64
N ALA A 61 -3.90 12.19 16.67
CA ALA A 61 -3.72 10.75 16.86
C ALA A 61 -2.30 10.29 16.50
N SER A 62 -1.80 9.30 17.25
CA SER A 62 -0.57 8.60 16.91
C SER A 62 -0.79 7.61 15.76
N LEU A 63 0.26 7.40 14.98
CA LEU A 63 0.31 6.41 13.92
C LEU A 63 0.91 5.13 14.51
N VAL A 64 0.05 4.16 14.81
CA VAL A 64 0.44 2.87 15.39
C VAL A 64 0.41 1.78 14.33
N PHE A 65 1.52 1.06 14.20
CA PHE A 65 1.66 -0.09 13.31
C PHE A 65 1.33 -1.39 14.03
N LYS A 66 0.10 -1.51 14.54
CA LYS A 66 -0.39 -2.81 14.98
C LYS A 66 -0.81 -3.60 13.76
N VAL A 67 -0.23 -4.79 13.60
CA VAL A 67 -0.79 -5.83 12.73
C VAL A 67 -2.17 -6.11 13.32
N ALA A 68 -3.22 -5.78 12.57
CA ALA A 68 -4.57 -6.09 13.01
C ALA A 68 -4.67 -7.61 13.20
N GLU A 69 -5.27 -8.06 14.29
CA GLU A 69 -5.62 -9.46 14.50
C GLU A 69 -6.37 -9.96 13.26
N THR A 70 -5.87 -11.05 12.67
CA THR A 70 -6.54 -11.75 11.57
C THR A 70 -7.94 -12.13 12.00
N ALA A 71 -8.89 -12.12 11.06
CA ALA A 71 -10.27 -12.54 11.31
C ALA A 71 -10.29 -13.91 12.00
N ASN A 72 -11.18 -14.08 12.99
CA ASN A 72 -11.31 -15.33 13.75
C ASN A 72 -11.54 -16.53 12.81
N GLU A 73 -10.98 -17.70 13.13
CA GLU A 73 -11.05 -18.91 12.29
C GLU A 73 -12.49 -19.33 11.90
N GLU A 74 -13.50 -18.98 12.71
CA GLU A 74 -14.91 -19.23 12.41
C GLU A 74 -15.46 -18.35 11.27
N GLU A 75 -14.93 -17.14 11.08
CA GLU A 75 -15.32 -16.25 9.99
C GLU A 75 -14.72 -16.71 8.66
N VAL A 76 -13.50 -17.23 8.69
CA VAL A 76 -12.79 -17.78 7.51
C VAL A 76 -13.53 -18.97 6.91
N LYS A 77 -14.13 -19.84 7.74
CA LYS A 77 -14.90 -21.01 7.28
C LYS A 77 -16.15 -20.66 6.46
N LYS A 78 -16.65 -19.42 6.54
CA LYS A 78 -17.82 -18.95 5.79
C LYS A 78 -17.46 -18.21 4.50
N MET A 79 -16.17 -18.05 4.20
CA MET A 79 -15.71 -17.29 3.04
C MET A 79 -15.77 -18.14 1.76
N CYS A 80 -16.15 -17.53 0.64
CA CYS A 80 -16.03 -18.20 -0.64
C CYS A 80 -14.55 -18.27 -1.03
N MET A 81 -14.14 -19.41 -1.58
CA MET A 81 -12.79 -19.60 -2.12
C MET A 81 -12.85 -19.48 -3.63
N TYR A 82 -12.09 -18.52 -4.17
CA TYR A 82 -11.90 -18.36 -5.60
C TYR A 82 -10.50 -18.83 -5.97
N LYS A 83 -10.37 -19.28 -7.21
CA LYS A 83 -9.09 -19.73 -7.76
C LYS A 83 -8.82 -19.02 -9.07
N TYR A 84 -7.56 -18.71 -9.33
CA TYR A 84 -7.10 -18.31 -10.65
C TYR A 84 -6.13 -19.37 -11.16
N PRO A 85 -6.28 -19.79 -12.44
CA PRO A 85 -5.38 -20.77 -13.02
C PRO A 85 -3.98 -20.18 -13.22
N GLY A 86 -3.00 -21.05 -13.46
CA GLY A 86 -1.70 -20.59 -13.94
C GLY A 86 -1.86 -19.93 -15.31
N MET A 87 -1.23 -18.77 -15.49
CA MET A 87 -1.31 -17.99 -16.74
C MET A 87 0.10 -17.68 -17.23
N LYS A 88 0.26 -17.54 -18.54
CA LYS A 88 1.49 -16.98 -19.12
C LYS A 88 1.17 -15.84 -20.04
N LYS A 89 2.05 -14.85 -20.04
CA LYS A 89 1.98 -13.70 -20.93
C LYS A 89 3.37 -13.34 -21.43
N LYS A 90 3.51 -13.20 -22.74
CA LYS A 90 4.70 -12.69 -23.41
C LYS A 90 4.42 -11.30 -23.99
N MET A 91 5.32 -10.36 -23.72
CA MET A 91 5.27 -8.99 -24.22
C MET A 91 6.65 -8.62 -24.79
N GLY A 92 6.87 -8.94 -26.07
CA GLY A 92 8.18 -8.76 -26.70
C GLY A 92 9.22 -9.72 -26.11
N GLU A 93 10.27 -9.16 -25.48
CA GLU A 93 11.33 -9.92 -24.80
C GLU A 93 10.97 -10.32 -23.36
N PHE A 94 9.88 -9.76 -22.82
CA PHE A 94 9.44 -10.02 -21.45
C PHE A 94 8.46 -11.19 -21.39
N GLU A 95 8.73 -12.16 -20.52
CA GLU A 95 7.88 -13.33 -20.24
C GLU A 95 7.46 -13.33 -18.77
N LEU A 96 6.15 -13.30 -18.53
CA LEU A 96 5.53 -13.42 -17.22
C LEU A 96 4.82 -14.77 -17.11
N SER A 97 5.23 -15.56 -16.13
CA SER A 97 4.56 -16.79 -15.72
C SER A 97 3.87 -16.59 -14.38
N ILE A 98 2.62 -16.98 -14.26
CA ILE A 98 1.82 -16.88 -13.04
C ILE A 98 1.49 -18.30 -12.60
N VAL A 99 1.84 -18.64 -11.36
CA VAL A 99 1.44 -19.89 -10.73
C VAL A 99 -0.01 -19.77 -10.28
N ALA A 100 -0.78 -20.86 -10.40
CA ALA A 100 -2.15 -20.90 -9.91
C ALA A 100 -2.21 -20.53 -8.42
N GLY A 101 -3.29 -19.86 -8.03
CA GLY A 101 -3.47 -19.41 -6.66
C GLY A 101 -4.93 -19.36 -6.25
N GLU A 102 -5.13 -19.26 -4.94
CA GLU A 102 -6.43 -19.20 -4.31
C GLU A 102 -6.53 -17.94 -3.45
N PHE A 103 -7.71 -17.33 -3.43
CA PHE A 103 -8.02 -16.16 -2.62
C PHE A 103 -9.42 -16.27 -2.04
N THR A 104 -9.63 -15.67 -0.88
CA THR A 104 -10.94 -15.67 -0.21
C THR A 104 -11.63 -14.31 -0.29
N ASP A 105 -12.94 -14.29 -0.03
CA ASP A 105 -13.62 -13.04 0.32
C ASP A 105 -12.95 -12.41 1.56
N SER A 106 -13.03 -11.09 1.71
CA SER A 106 -12.50 -10.35 2.87
C SER A 106 -10.98 -10.42 3.07
N GLU A 107 -10.22 -10.81 2.04
CA GLU A 107 -8.76 -10.93 2.08
C GLU A 107 -8.08 -9.86 1.22
N ILE A 108 -6.96 -9.33 1.71
CA ILE A 108 -6.09 -8.41 0.97
C ILE A 108 -4.81 -9.14 0.55
N MET A 109 -4.62 -9.26 -0.75
CA MET A 109 -3.40 -9.78 -1.36
C MET A 109 -2.50 -8.62 -1.77
N VAL A 110 -1.29 -8.56 -1.22
CA VAL A 110 -0.28 -7.59 -1.65
C VAL A 110 0.69 -8.23 -2.62
N MET A 111 0.92 -7.58 -3.75
CA MET A 111 1.89 -7.97 -4.76
C MET A 111 3.20 -7.23 -4.53
N LEU A 112 4.27 -7.97 -4.26
CA LEU A 112 5.62 -7.44 -4.04
C LEU A 112 6.58 -7.91 -5.14
N GLY A 113 7.52 -7.05 -5.51
CA GLY A 113 8.52 -7.34 -6.52
C GLY A 113 9.18 -6.06 -7.03
N GLU A 114 10.29 -6.19 -7.74
CA GLU A 114 10.95 -5.04 -8.36
C GLU A 114 10.12 -4.40 -9.48
N ASN A 115 10.52 -3.21 -9.92
CA ASN A 115 9.91 -2.59 -11.09
C ASN A 115 10.25 -3.39 -12.35
N GLY A 116 9.28 -3.58 -13.24
CA GLY A 116 9.46 -4.38 -14.45
C GLY A 116 9.29 -5.90 -14.25
N THR A 117 8.80 -6.35 -13.09
CA THR A 117 8.48 -7.77 -12.88
C THR A 117 7.10 -8.21 -13.37
N GLY A 118 6.29 -7.28 -13.88
CA GLY A 118 4.97 -7.60 -14.45
C GLY A 118 3.79 -7.51 -13.50
N LYS A 119 3.94 -6.89 -12.32
CA LYS A 119 2.84 -6.69 -11.33
C LYS A 119 1.59 -6.03 -11.95
N THR A 120 1.77 -4.87 -12.60
CA THR A 120 0.69 -4.18 -13.32
C THR A 120 0.13 -5.02 -14.47
N THR A 121 0.95 -5.83 -15.13
CA THR A 121 0.51 -6.75 -16.18
C THR A 121 -0.42 -7.82 -15.60
N PHE A 122 -0.06 -8.39 -14.45
CA PHE A 122 -0.92 -9.35 -13.75
C PHE A 122 -2.25 -8.74 -13.33
N ILE A 123 -2.24 -7.54 -12.72
CA ILE A 123 -3.47 -6.82 -12.38
C ILE A 123 -4.35 -6.56 -13.62
N ARG A 124 -3.77 -6.19 -14.77
CA ARG A 124 -4.55 -5.96 -15.99
C ARG A 124 -5.18 -7.24 -16.54
N MET A 125 -4.52 -8.39 -16.33
CA MET A 125 -5.10 -9.70 -16.68
C MET A 125 -6.25 -10.06 -15.76
N LEU A 126 -6.10 -9.86 -14.44
CA LEU A 126 -7.21 -10.02 -13.48
C LEU A 126 -8.37 -9.05 -13.75
N ALA A 127 -8.08 -7.85 -14.24
CA ALA A 127 -9.09 -6.85 -14.62
C ALA A 127 -9.81 -7.17 -15.95
N GLY A 128 -9.43 -8.24 -16.65
CA GLY A 128 -9.95 -8.56 -17.98
C GLY A 128 -9.55 -7.57 -19.09
N ARG A 129 -8.59 -6.67 -18.82
CA ARG A 129 -8.10 -5.68 -19.80
C ARG A 129 -6.97 -6.21 -20.68
N LEU A 130 -6.36 -7.32 -20.27
CA LEU A 130 -5.31 -7.99 -21.02
C LEU A 130 -5.60 -9.48 -21.02
N THR A 131 -5.63 -10.11 -22.19
CA THR A 131 -5.82 -11.56 -22.29
C THR A 131 -4.48 -12.27 -22.08
N PRO A 132 -4.42 -13.34 -21.27
CA PRO A 132 -3.25 -14.20 -21.20
C PRO A 132 -3.04 -14.94 -22.52
N ASP A 133 -1.80 -15.35 -22.81
CA ASP A 133 -1.47 -16.12 -24.02
C ASP A 133 -1.72 -17.63 -23.78
N GLU A 134 -1.43 -18.11 -22.57
CA GLU A 134 -1.75 -19.46 -22.10
C GLU A 134 -2.42 -19.39 -20.74
N GLY A 135 -3.46 -20.20 -20.52
CA GLY A 135 -4.20 -20.28 -19.24
C GLY A 135 -5.02 -19.03 -18.95
N GLY A 136 -6.33 -19.18 -18.73
CA GLY A 136 -7.23 -18.02 -18.53
C GLY A 136 -8.71 -18.29 -18.70
N SER A 137 -9.08 -19.45 -19.24
CA SER A 137 -10.47 -19.86 -19.50
C SER A 137 -11.31 -20.08 -18.23
N GLU A 138 -10.70 -20.12 -17.05
CA GLU A 138 -11.36 -20.41 -15.76
C GLU A 138 -11.30 -19.26 -14.75
N VAL A 139 -10.87 -18.05 -15.14
CA VAL A 139 -10.92 -16.92 -14.20
C VAL A 139 -12.39 -16.60 -13.90
N PRO A 140 -12.81 -16.58 -12.63
CA PRO A 140 -14.21 -16.32 -12.29
C PRO A 140 -14.62 -14.93 -12.78
N VAL A 141 -15.82 -14.83 -13.37
CA VAL A 141 -16.40 -13.58 -13.83
C VAL A 141 -16.86 -12.78 -12.62
N LEU A 142 -15.91 -12.09 -11.99
CA LEU A 142 -16.15 -11.20 -10.86
C LEU A 142 -16.26 -9.76 -11.36
N ASN A 143 -17.07 -8.95 -10.69
CA ASN A 143 -17.11 -7.53 -11.00
C ASN A 143 -15.87 -6.86 -10.41
N VAL A 144 -15.09 -6.18 -11.25
CA VAL A 144 -13.79 -5.64 -10.86
C VAL A 144 -13.80 -4.10 -10.87
N SER A 145 -13.35 -3.51 -9.77
CA SER A 145 -12.99 -2.09 -9.72
C SER A 145 -11.48 -1.93 -9.76
N TYR A 146 -10.99 -1.03 -10.60
CA TYR A 146 -9.54 -0.86 -10.83
C TYR A 146 -9.10 0.60 -10.67
N LYS A 147 -8.12 0.81 -9.78
CA LYS A 147 -7.34 2.04 -9.64
C LYS A 147 -6.01 1.86 -10.39
N PRO A 148 -5.75 2.64 -11.46
CA PRO A 148 -4.50 2.55 -12.20
C PRO A 148 -3.33 3.24 -11.48
N GLN A 149 -2.11 2.77 -11.76
CA GLN A 149 -0.86 3.39 -11.29
C GLN A 149 -0.76 4.86 -11.71
N LYS A 150 -0.84 5.12 -13.02
CA LYS A 150 -0.80 6.48 -13.58
C LYS A 150 -2.19 7.09 -13.61
N ILE A 151 -2.38 8.15 -12.84
CA ILE A 151 -3.60 8.94 -12.84
C ILE A 151 -3.34 10.23 -13.61
N SER A 152 -4.22 10.56 -14.53
CA SER A 152 -4.19 11.80 -15.29
C SER A 152 -5.57 12.46 -15.20
N PRO A 153 -5.67 13.76 -14.92
CA PRO A 153 -6.94 14.46 -14.84
C PRO A 153 -7.51 14.66 -16.26
N LYS A 154 -8.23 13.66 -16.76
CA LYS A 154 -8.88 13.71 -18.09
C LYS A 154 -10.32 14.23 -18.03
N SER A 155 -10.94 14.18 -16.85
CA SER A 155 -12.31 14.63 -16.65
C SER A 155 -12.34 16.15 -16.51
N THR A 156 -13.20 16.80 -17.30
CA THR A 156 -13.55 18.21 -17.14
C THR A 156 -14.67 18.34 -16.10
N GLY A 157 -14.56 19.29 -15.18
CA GLY A 157 -15.55 19.54 -14.13
C GLY A 157 -14.98 19.45 -12.72
N SER A 158 -15.86 19.59 -11.73
CA SER A 158 -15.49 19.51 -10.32
C SER A 158 -15.43 18.06 -9.82
N VAL A 159 -14.70 17.83 -8.72
CA VAL A 159 -14.65 16.53 -8.06
C VAL A 159 -16.06 16.04 -7.69
N ARG A 160 -16.92 16.95 -7.22
CA ARG A 160 -18.34 16.69 -6.93
C ARG A 160 -19.06 16.06 -8.12
N GLN A 161 -18.92 16.66 -9.31
CA GLN A 161 -19.56 16.16 -10.53
C GLN A 161 -19.05 14.75 -10.89
N LEU A 162 -17.74 14.53 -10.80
CA LEU A 162 -17.12 13.24 -11.09
C LEU A 162 -17.62 12.14 -10.13
N LEU A 163 -17.74 12.44 -8.84
CA LEU A 163 -18.24 11.49 -7.84
C LEU A 163 -19.73 11.17 -8.06
N HIS A 164 -20.55 12.19 -8.35
CA HIS A 164 -21.96 11.98 -8.68
C HIS A 164 -22.17 11.17 -9.96
N GLU A 165 -21.31 11.34 -10.97
CA GLU A 165 -21.41 10.60 -12.22
C GLU A 165 -21.01 9.12 -12.05
N LYS A 166 -19.93 8.86 -11.30
CA LYS A 166 -19.34 7.51 -11.23
C LYS A 166 -19.82 6.66 -10.06
N ILE A 167 -20.16 7.28 -8.93
CA ILE A 167 -20.42 6.58 -7.67
C ILE A 167 -21.58 7.19 -6.87
N ARG A 168 -22.65 7.64 -7.56
CA ARG A 168 -23.81 8.32 -6.97
C ARG A 168 -24.34 7.63 -5.71
N ASP A 169 -24.53 6.32 -5.78
CA ASP A 169 -25.13 5.55 -4.69
C ASP A 169 -24.19 5.47 -3.49
N ALA A 170 -22.90 5.18 -3.71
CA ALA A 170 -21.90 5.17 -2.64
C ALA A 170 -21.69 6.55 -2.02
N TYR A 171 -21.65 7.61 -2.84
CA TYR A 171 -21.48 8.99 -2.38
C TYR A 171 -22.57 9.45 -1.40
N THR A 172 -23.80 8.96 -1.58
CA THR A 172 -24.93 9.27 -0.67
C THR A 172 -24.97 8.38 0.56
N HIS A 173 -24.21 7.29 0.59
CA HIS A 173 -24.25 6.31 1.68
C HIS A 173 -23.44 6.80 2.90
N PRO A 174 -24.06 6.97 4.09
CA PRO A 174 -23.38 7.53 5.26
C PRO A 174 -22.14 6.75 5.72
N GLN A 175 -22.16 5.42 5.56
CA GLN A 175 -21.00 4.59 5.90
C GLN A 175 -19.83 4.85 4.96
N PHE A 176 -20.06 4.98 3.65
CA PHE A 176 -18.99 5.27 2.69
C PHE A 176 -18.38 6.65 2.93
N VAL A 177 -19.21 7.64 3.28
CA VAL A 177 -18.73 8.97 3.66
C VAL A 177 -17.83 8.89 4.90
N THR A 178 -18.22 8.11 5.90
CA THR A 178 -17.49 8.00 7.17
C THR A 178 -16.21 7.16 7.05
N ASP A 179 -16.25 6.07 6.28
CA ASP A 179 -15.14 5.11 6.17
C ASP A 179 -14.13 5.50 5.09
N VAL A 180 -14.55 6.21 4.04
CA VAL A 180 -13.72 6.51 2.87
C VAL A 180 -13.56 8.02 2.66
N MET A 181 -14.64 8.78 2.51
CA MET A 181 -14.56 10.18 2.08
C MET A 181 -13.93 11.11 3.14
N LYS A 182 -14.39 11.02 4.39
CA LYS A 182 -13.87 11.84 5.49
C LYS A 182 -12.41 11.54 5.81
N PRO A 183 -11.98 10.26 5.97
CA PRO A 183 -10.57 9.98 6.24
C PRO A 183 -9.64 10.34 5.10
N LEU A 184 -10.10 10.26 3.84
CA LEU A 184 -9.35 10.74 2.68
C LEU A 184 -9.45 12.27 2.48
N GLN A 185 -10.19 12.98 3.34
CA GLN A 185 -10.45 14.42 3.31
C GLN A 185 -10.96 14.92 1.94
N ILE A 186 -11.80 14.13 1.28
CA ILE A 186 -12.36 14.50 -0.03
C ILE A 186 -13.30 15.71 0.09
N GLU A 187 -13.91 15.92 1.25
CA GLU A 187 -14.78 17.08 1.53
C GLU A 187 -14.06 18.42 1.29
N ASN A 188 -12.75 18.50 1.56
CA ASN A 188 -11.96 19.73 1.39
C ASN A 188 -11.71 20.09 -0.08
N ILE A 189 -11.79 19.11 -0.98
CA ILE A 189 -11.48 19.25 -2.42
C ILE A 189 -12.69 19.02 -3.31
N ILE A 190 -13.86 18.78 -2.74
CA ILE A 190 -15.05 18.35 -3.49
C ILE A 190 -15.53 19.39 -4.51
N ASP A 191 -15.36 20.67 -4.20
CA ASP A 191 -15.79 21.78 -5.07
C ASP A 191 -14.67 22.27 -6.00
N GLN A 192 -13.46 21.72 -5.89
CA GLN A 192 -12.35 22.06 -6.76
C GLN A 192 -12.44 21.34 -8.12
N GLU A 193 -11.78 21.91 -9.12
CA GLU A 193 -11.66 21.29 -10.44
C GLU A 193 -10.65 20.15 -10.43
N VAL A 194 -10.99 19.05 -11.12
CA VAL A 194 -10.12 17.85 -11.16
C VAL A 194 -8.75 18.17 -11.78
N GLN A 195 -8.68 19.15 -12.67
CA GLN A 195 -7.45 19.56 -13.36
C GLN A 195 -6.50 20.38 -12.49
N THR A 196 -7.00 21.03 -11.42
CA THR A 196 -6.19 21.87 -10.54
C THR A 196 -5.68 21.12 -9.30
N LEU A 197 -6.13 19.88 -9.09
CA LEU A 197 -5.72 19.06 -7.96
C LEU A 197 -4.23 18.73 -8.00
N SER A 198 -3.61 18.70 -6.81
CA SER A 198 -2.28 18.13 -6.62
C SER A 198 -2.28 16.62 -6.87
N GLY A 199 -1.10 16.04 -7.08
CA GLY A 199 -0.95 14.59 -7.29
C GLY A 199 -1.53 13.75 -6.14
N GLY A 200 -1.31 14.17 -4.89
CA GLY A 200 -1.85 13.48 -3.71
C GLY A 200 -3.37 13.62 -3.56
N GLU A 201 -3.94 14.80 -3.87
CA GLU A 201 -5.39 14.98 -3.92
C GLU A 201 -6.03 14.11 -5.01
N LEU A 202 -5.46 14.11 -6.21
CA LEU A 202 -5.93 13.30 -7.32
C LEU A 202 -5.86 11.79 -7.00
N GLN A 203 -4.82 11.36 -6.30
CA GLN A 203 -4.66 10.00 -5.81
C GLN A 203 -5.77 9.61 -4.81
N ARG A 204 -6.10 10.49 -3.86
CA ARG A 204 -7.20 10.29 -2.89
C ARG A 204 -8.56 10.20 -3.59
N VAL A 205 -8.80 11.06 -4.58
CA VAL A 205 -10.02 10.99 -5.41
C VAL A 205 -10.09 9.67 -6.18
N ALA A 206 -8.98 9.22 -6.79
CA ALA A 206 -8.96 7.94 -7.51
C ALA A 206 -9.21 6.73 -6.59
N LEU A 207 -8.71 6.76 -5.35
CA LEU A 207 -9.02 5.76 -4.33
C LEU A 207 -10.51 5.76 -3.98
N ALA A 208 -11.10 6.93 -3.71
CA ALA A 208 -12.53 7.05 -3.43
C ALA A 208 -13.39 6.55 -4.59
N LEU A 209 -13.04 6.88 -5.84
CA LEU A 209 -13.74 6.39 -7.03
C LEU A 209 -13.61 4.87 -7.22
N CYS A 210 -12.46 4.30 -6.86
CA CYS A 210 -12.25 2.85 -6.93
C CYS A 210 -13.14 2.14 -5.92
N LEU A 211 -13.09 2.56 -4.65
CA LEU A 211 -13.84 1.93 -3.55
C LEU A 211 -15.36 2.16 -3.66
N GLY A 212 -15.78 3.31 -4.22
CA GLY A 212 -17.20 3.64 -4.38
C GLY A 212 -17.91 2.89 -5.51
N LYS A 213 -17.16 2.24 -6.41
CA LYS A 213 -17.78 1.38 -7.43
C LYS A 213 -18.16 0.03 -6.82
N PRO A 214 -19.38 -0.47 -7.08
CA PRO A 214 -19.73 -1.82 -6.66
C PRO A 214 -18.83 -2.81 -7.38
N ALA A 215 -18.07 -3.61 -6.63
CA ALA A 215 -17.18 -4.63 -7.16
C ALA A 215 -17.01 -5.76 -6.13
N ASP A 216 -16.66 -6.95 -6.63
CA ASP A 216 -16.30 -8.09 -5.81
C ASP A 216 -14.79 -8.11 -5.52
N VAL A 217 -14.01 -7.67 -6.52
CA VAL A 217 -12.54 -7.55 -6.45
C VAL A 217 -12.11 -6.11 -6.71
N TYR A 218 -11.33 -5.55 -5.79
CA TYR A 218 -10.69 -4.26 -5.95
C TYR A 218 -9.23 -4.44 -6.34
N LEU A 219 -8.83 -3.85 -7.45
CA LEU A 219 -7.45 -3.87 -7.94
C LEU A 219 -6.85 -2.48 -7.76
N ILE A 220 -5.84 -2.35 -6.91
CA ILE A 220 -5.28 -1.06 -6.52
C ILE A 220 -3.78 -1.05 -6.83
N ASP A 221 -3.40 -0.34 -7.89
CA ASP A 221 -2.01 -0.26 -8.33
C ASP A 221 -1.34 1.02 -7.81
N GLU A 222 -0.36 0.86 -6.92
CA GLU A 222 0.41 1.89 -6.22
C GLU A 222 -0.48 2.98 -5.57
N PRO A 223 -1.23 2.64 -4.51
CA PRO A 223 -1.98 3.62 -3.73
C PRO A 223 -1.11 4.62 -2.97
N SER A 224 0.16 4.32 -2.67
CA SER A 224 1.11 5.22 -1.99
C SER A 224 1.67 6.37 -2.83
N ALA A 225 1.51 6.33 -4.16
CA ALA A 225 2.07 7.33 -5.07
C ALA A 225 1.60 8.76 -4.74
N TYR A 226 2.54 9.71 -4.69
CA TYR A 226 2.31 11.14 -4.38
C TYR A 226 1.73 11.44 -2.99
N LEU A 227 1.49 10.43 -2.16
CA LEU A 227 1.03 10.61 -0.79
C LEU A 227 2.23 10.78 0.16
N ASP A 228 2.07 11.68 1.12
CA ASP A 228 2.97 11.77 2.27
C ASP A 228 2.75 10.58 3.23
N SER A 229 3.64 10.42 4.21
CA SER A 229 3.61 9.29 5.15
C SER A 229 2.31 9.17 5.95
N GLU A 230 1.65 10.28 6.27
CA GLU A 230 0.38 10.30 6.98
C GLU A 230 -0.77 9.87 6.08
N GLN A 231 -0.84 10.46 4.88
CA GLN A 231 -1.83 10.14 3.87
C GLN A 231 -1.71 8.68 3.42
N ARG A 232 -0.50 8.11 3.32
CA ARG A 232 -0.29 6.69 3.02
C ARG A 232 -0.92 5.79 4.08
N LEU A 233 -0.65 6.06 5.37
CA LEU A 233 -1.22 5.25 6.45
C LEU A 233 -2.73 5.41 6.54
N MET A 234 -3.26 6.63 6.34
CA MET A 234 -4.70 6.85 6.26
C MET A 234 -5.33 6.07 5.10
N ALA A 235 -4.73 6.12 3.90
CA ALA A 235 -5.19 5.35 2.74
C ALA A 235 -5.17 3.85 3.03
N ALA A 236 -4.11 3.34 3.65
CA ALA A 236 -3.99 1.93 4.04
C ALA A 236 -5.11 1.52 5.01
N ARG A 237 -5.38 2.36 6.02
CA ARG A 237 -6.48 2.15 6.99
C ARG A 237 -7.85 2.14 6.32
N VAL A 238 -8.08 3.07 5.39
CA VAL A 238 -9.33 3.16 4.64
C VAL A 238 -9.56 1.91 3.79
N ILE A 239 -8.55 1.49 3.03
CA ILE A 239 -8.62 0.28 2.20
C ILE A 239 -8.90 -0.94 3.09
N LYS A 240 -8.11 -1.15 4.15
CA LYS A 240 -8.29 -2.31 5.04
C LYS A 240 -9.67 -2.36 5.68
N ARG A 241 -10.12 -1.23 6.25
CA ARG A 241 -11.42 -1.13 6.89
C ARG A 241 -12.57 -1.37 5.91
N PHE A 242 -12.51 -0.72 4.74
CA PHE A 242 -13.57 -0.84 3.74
C PHE A 242 -13.68 -2.28 3.22
N ILE A 243 -12.56 -2.92 2.88
CA ILE A 243 -12.54 -4.30 2.36
C ILE A 243 -13.08 -5.28 3.40
N LEU A 244 -12.70 -5.13 4.67
CA LEU A 244 -13.19 -5.97 5.77
C LEU A 244 -14.70 -5.78 6.01
N HIS A 245 -15.19 -4.54 6.08
CA HIS A 245 -16.62 -4.29 6.32
C HIS A 245 -17.51 -4.68 5.13
N ALA A 246 -17.05 -4.41 3.90
CA ALA A 246 -17.78 -4.75 2.69
C ALA A 246 -17.72 -6.25 2.35
N LYS A 247 -16.87 -7.02 3.06
CA LYS A 247 -16.59 -8.44 2.80
C LYS A 247 -16.17 -8.71 1.36
N LYS A 248 -15.32 -7.82 0.84
CA LYS A 248 -14.78 -7.88 -0.53
C LYS A 248 -13.32 -8.30 -0.50
N THR A 249 -12.70 -8.50 -1.66
CA THR A 249 -11.27 -8.78 -1.72
C THR A 249 -10.52 -7.68 -2.45
N ALA A 250 -9.26 -7.46 -2.10
CA ALA A 250 -8.40 -6.50 -2.80
C ALA A 250 -7.06 -7.11 -3.18
N PHE A 251 -6.61 -6.82 -4.40
CA PHE A 251 -5.23 -6.98 -4.81
C PHE A 251 -4.57 -5.61 -4.85
N VAL A 252 -3.50 -5.45 -4.07
CA VAL A 252 -2.80 -4.19 -3.94
C VAL A 252 -1.35 -4.37 -4.40
N VAL A 253 -0.90 -3.54 -5.34
CA VAL A 253 0.52 -3.45 -5.70
C VAL A 253 1.12 -2.31 -4.89
N GLU A 254 2.14 -2.62 -4.10
CA GLU A 254 2.82 -1.63 -3.27
C GLU A 254 4.34 -1.79 -3.31
N HIS A 255 5.00 -0.66 -3.11
CA HIS A 255 6.45 -0.55 -2.97
C HIS A 255 6.84 -0.07 -1.56
N ASP A 256 5.90 0.55 -0.85
CA ASP A 256 6.10 0.98 0.53
C ASP A 256 5.88 -0.22 1.49
N PHE A 257 6.96 -0.63 2.17
CA PHE A 257 6.93 -1.75 3.11
C PHE A 257 5.95 -1.54 4.27
N ILE A 258 5.81 -0.30 4.74
CA ILE A 258 4.92 0.01 5.85
C ILE A 258 3.48 -0.17 5.41
N MET A 259 3.14 0.36 4.24
CA MET A 259 1.80 0.21 3.67
C MET A 259 1.48 -1.25 3.32
N ALA A 260 2.44 -1.96 2.71
CA ALA A 260 2.31 -3.37 2.36
C ALA A 260 2.08 -4.25 3.60
N THR A 261 2.87 -4.08 4.66
CA THR A 261 2.74 -4.86 5.90
C THR A 261 1.47 -4.54 6.68
N TYR A 262 0.96 -3.31 6.58
CA TYR A 262 -0.30 -2.94 7.20
C TYR A 262 -1.51 -3.55 6.48
N LEU A 263 -1.46 -3.57 5.14
CA LEU A 263 -2.54 -4.03 4.28
C LEU A 263 -2.61 -5.55 4.14
N ALA A 264 -1.46 -6.21 3.97
CA ALA A 264 -1.41 -7.60 3.54
C ALA A 264 -1.97 -8.57 4.58
N ASP A 265 -2.84 -9.47 4.12
CA ASP A 265 -3.12 -10.74 4.80
C ASP A 265 -2.28 -11.85 4.14
N ARG A 266 -2.25 -11.84 2.80
CA ARG A 266 -1.36 -12.66 1.97
C ARG A 266 -0.51 -11.82 1.05
N VAL A 267 0.62 -12.40 0.64
CA VAL A 267 1.60 -11.76 -0.24
C VAL A 267 1.86 -12.64 -1.45
N ILE A 268 1.86 -12.03 -2.63
CA ILE A 268 2.29 -12.63 -3.89
C ILE A 268 3.65 -12.01 -4.23
N VAL A 269 4.70 -12.83 -4.18
CA VAL A 269 6.06 -12.40 -4.51
C VAL A 269 6.34 -12.69 -5.98
N PHE A 270 6.82 -11.68 -6.69
CA PHE A 270 7.31 -11.81 -8.06
C PHE A 270 8.82 -12.05 -8.05
N ASP A 271 9.24 -13.21 -8.53
CA ASP A 271 10.63 -13.60 -8.68
C ASP A 271 11.09 -13.41 -10.14
N GLY A 272 12.40 -13.27 -10.33
CA GLY A 272 13.03 -13.29 -11.65
C GLY A 272 13.73 -11.99 -12.00
N ILE A 273 14.13 -11.87 -13.26
CA ILE A 273 14.93 -10.72 -13.73
C ILE A 273 13.97 -9.70 -14.37
N PRO A 274 13.94 -8.44 -13.91
CA PRO A 274 13.14 -7.39 -14.50
C PRO A 274 13.29 -7.31 -16.03
N SER A 275 12.18 -7.12 -16.72
CA SER A 275 12.13 -7.00 -18.19
C SER A 275 12.63 -8.23 -18.98
N LYS A 276 12.88 -9.37 -18.33
CA LYS A 276 13.22 -10.64 -18.99
C LYS A 276 12.20 -11.73 -18.64
N ASN A 277 12.42 -12.45 -17.55
CA ASN A 277 11.60 -13.60 -17.17
C ASN A 277 11.20 -13.44 -15.72
N THR A 278 9.90 -13.43 -15.46
CA THR A 278 9.38 -13.36 -14.09
C THR A 278 8.32 -14.41 -13.79
N LEU A 279 8.30 -14.81 -12.52
CA LEU A 279 7.40 -15.79 -11.95
C LEU A 279 6.62 -15.15 -10.81
N ALA A 280 5.31 -15.02 -10.96
CA ALA A 280 4.41 -14.68 -9.86
C ALA A 280 4.10 -15.97 -9.08
N ASN A 281 4.52 -16.02 -7.82
CA ASN A 281 4.27 -17.17 -6.96
C ASN A 281 2.79 -17.27 -6.55
N SER A 282 2.39 -18.43 -6.03
CA SER A 282 1.10 -18.57 -5.35
C SER A 282 1.06 -17.64 -4.11
N PRO A 283 -0.13 -17.18 -3.68
CA PRO A 283 -0.26 -16.38 -2.47
C PRO A 283 0.29 -17.11 -1.24
N GLN A 284 1.12 -16.43 -0.46
CA GLN A 284 1.74 -16.96 0.77
C GLN A 284 1.34 -16.10 1.97
N THR A 285 1.55 -16.62 3.18
CA THR A 285 1.44 -15.80 4.41
C THR A 285 2.37 -14.59 4.33
N LEU A 286 2.00 -13.48 4.98
CA LEU A 286 2.82 -12.28 5.05
C LEU A 286 4.28 -12.57 5.44
N LEU A 287 4.50 -13.35 6.50
CA LEU A 287 5.85 -13.67 6.99
C LEU A 287 6.70 -14.39 5.93
N ALA A 288 6.17 -15.46 5.33
CA ALA A 288 6.86 -16.22 4.29
C ALA A 288 7.13 -15.38 3.03
N GLY A 289 6.14 -14.61 2.57
CA GLY A 289 6.27 -13.76 1.40
C GLY A 289 7.29 -12.63 1.61
N MET A 290 7.24 -11.96 2.76
CA MET A 290 8.22 -10.92 3.10
C MET A 290 9.63 -11.49 3.25
N ASN A 291 9.81 -12.63 3.93
CA ASN A 291 11.12 -13.27 4.04
C ASN A 291 11.69 -13.63 2.67
N LYS A 292 10.86 -14.19 1.77
CA LYS A 292 11.27 -14.52 0.41
C LYS A 292 11.68 -13.27 -0.37
N PHE A 293 10.85 -12.22 -0.37
CA PHE A 293 11.14 -10.98 -1.08
C PHE A 293 12.40 -10.28 -0.55
N LEU A 294 12.54 -10.16 0.77
CA LEU A 294 13.68 -9.51 1.41
C LEU A 294 14.99 -10.29 1.25
N SER A 295 14.92 -11.62 1.17
CA SER A 295 16.09 -12.45 0.89
C SER A 295 16.70 -12.16 -0.49
N GLN A 296 15.87 -11.84 -1.49
CA GLN A 296 16.33 -11.51 -2.85
C GLN A 296 17.00 -10.14 -2.90
N LEU A 297 16.50 -9.19 -2.10
CA LEU A 297 17.08 -7.85 -1.99
C LEU A 297 18.32 -7.80 -1.08
N GLU A 298 18.64 -8.89 -0.38
CA GLU A 298 19.68 -8.95 0.65
C GLU A 298 19.53 -7.88 1.75
N ILE A 299 18.29 -7.48 2.06
CA ILE A 299 17.93 -6.47 3.05
C ILE A 299 17.20 -7.13 4.21
N THR A 300 17.55 -6.78 5.45
CA THR A 300 16.86 -7.27 6.65
C THR A 300 16.13 -6.16 7.38
N PHE A 301 15.01 -6.53 8.01
CA PHE A 301 14.22 -5.65 8.86
C PHE A 301 14.19 -6.16 10.30
N ARG A 302 14.14 -5.21 11.24
CA ARG A 302 13.85 -5.43 12.66
C ARG A 302 12.65 -4.58 13.07
N ARG A 303 12.04 -4.87 14.21
CA ARG A 303 10.98 -4.03 14.78
C ARG A 303 11.58 -3.00 15.75
N ASP A 304 11.00 -1.80 15.78
CA ASP A 304 11.24 -0.90 16.91
C ASP A 304 10.40 -1.36 18.11
N PRO A 305 10.99 -1.52 19.31
CA PRO A 305 10.29 -2.07 20.47
C PRO A 305 9.16 -1.17 20.99
N ASN A 306 9.13 0.12 20.63
CA ASN A 306 8.15 1.05 21.19
C ASN A 306 6.86 1.10 20.37
N ASN A 307 6.96 1.08 19.04
CA ASN A 307 5.82 1.28 18.13
C ASN A 307 5.66 0.17 17.10
N TYR A 308 6.45 -0.90 17.21
CA TYR A 308 6.45 -2.05 16.32
C TYR A 308 6.59 -1.67 14.85
N ARG A 309 7.19 -0.52 14.50
CA ARG A 309 7.41 -0.19 13.08
C ARG A 309 8.51 -1.09 12.49
N PRO A 310 8.40 -1.50 11.22
CA PRO A 310 9.50 -2.14 10.53
C PRO A 310 10.65 -1.12 10.34
N ARG A 311 11.86 -1.54 10.65
CA ARG A 311 13.08 -0.74 10.58
C ARG A 311 14.16 -1.50 9.81
N ILE A 312 14.67 -0.89 8.75
CA ILE A 312 15.72 -1.48 7.91
C ILE A 312 17.06 -1.50 8.67
N ASN A 313 17.82 -2.60 8.53
CA ASN A 313 19.18 -2.63 9.04
C ASN A 313 20.16 -2.03 8.04
N LYS A 314 21.19 -1.35 8.55
CA LYS A 314 22.33 -0.94 7.73
C LYS A 314 23.06 -2.19 7.21
N LEU A 315 23.48 -2.13 5.95
CA LEU A 315 24.17 -3.21 5.25
C LEU A 315 25.39 -3.68 6.05
N ASN A 316 25.53 -5.00 6.24
CA ASN A 316 26.65 -5.63 6.96
C ASN A 316 26.77 -5.24 8.45
N SER A 317 25.72 -4.69 9.05
CA SER A 317 25.68 -4.53 10.51
C SER A 317 25.62 -5.89 11.23
N ILE A 318 26.01 -5.93 12.51
CA ILE A 318 26.02 -7.18 13.31
C ILE A 318 24.65 -7.89 13.24
N LYS A 319 23.57 -7.12 13.46
CA LYS A 319 22.20 -7.65 13.40
C LYS A 319 21.78 -8.09 11.99
N ASP A 320 22.24 -7.39 10.94
CA ASP A 320 21.96 -7.78 9.55
C ASP A 320 22.58 -9.16 9.25
N VAL A 321 23.83 -9.38 9.68
CA VAL A 321 24.53 -10.66 9.49
C VAL A 321 23.88 -11.80 10.30
N GLU A 322 23.49 -11.54 11.55
CA GLU A 322 22.78 -12.52 12.38
C GLU A 322 21.44 -12.92 11.77
N GLN A 323 20.64 -11.94 11.31
CA GLN A 323 19.36 -12.17 10.68
C GLN A 323 19.50 -12.96 9.37
N LYS A 324 20.44 -12.58 8.50
CA LYS A 324 20.76 -13.31 7.26
C LYS A 324 21.17 -14.75 7.54
N LYS A 325 21.98 -15.01 8.57
CA LYS A 325 22.36 -16.38 8.98
C LYS A 325 21.18 -17.20 9.46
N SER A 326 20.24 -16.58 10.19
CA SER A 326 19.04 -17.25 10.67
C SER A 326 17.97 -17.49 9.59
N GLY A 327 18.06 -16.81 8.44
CA GLY A 327 17.04 -16.82 7.40
C GLY A 327 15.78 -15.98 7.74
N ASN A 328 15.78 -15.25 8.85
CA ASN A 328 14.68 -14.41 9.29
C ASN A 328 14.95 -12.95 8.90
N TYR A 329 14.36 -12.52 7.78
CA TYR A 329 14.50 -11.17 7.25
C TYR A 329 13.40 -10.22 7.75
N PHE A 330 12.28 -10.75 8.24
CA PHE A 330 11.12 -10.01 8.73
C PHE A 330 10.55 -10.64 10.02
N PHE A 331 10.05 -9.79 10.92
CA PHE A 331 9.47 -10.19 12.22
C PHE A 331 8.08 -9.56 12.39
N LEU A 332 7.11 -10.37 12.84
CA LEU A 332 5.73 -9.94 13.11
C LEU A 332 5.50 -9.60 14.58
N ASP A 333 5.99 -10.44 15.49
CA ASP A 333 5.94 -10.27 16.94
C ASP A 333 7.35 -10.36 17.55
N ASP A 334 7.49 -9.99 18.83
CA ASP A 334 8.76 -9.88 19.59
C ASP A 334 9.64 -11.14 19.59
#